data_AF-A0A9D8DVM4-F1
#
_entry.id   AF-A0A9D8DVM4-F1
#
_cell.length_a   1.000
_cell.length_b   1.000
_cell.length_c   1.000
_cell.angle_alpha   90.00
_cell.angle_beta   90.00
_cell.angle_gamma   90.00
#
_symmetry.space_group_name_H-M   'P 1'
#
loop_
_entity.id
_entity.type
_entity.pdbx_description
1 polymer ?
#
loop_
_entity_poly.entity_id
_entity_poly.type
_entity_poly.pdbx_seq_one_letter_code
_entity_poly.pdbx_strand_id
1 'polypeptide(L)'
;MPKVLLVHSKKYQNWVFSSGHPTQGRRFQIAADYLVGAADTDSEFQLDIREPRLAMKGELELVHDTEFIVDVLTNGVSWEWEGQRTDLAELASLFVGGTLVALDGLMNGEVEVAVNFPGAKHHAQRNHSCGFCVFHDFAIAAKIATARGYRVAIFDLDAHHGDGTQELLRNEQVLTYSVHDKTIFPGTGFFNEPEFLIYKSR
;
A
#
# COMPACT_ATOMS: atom_id res chain seq x y z
N MET A 1 -18.19 10.78 17.41
CA MET A 1 -17.96 10.94 15.96
C MET A 1 -16.70 10.17 15.65
N PRO A 2 -16.70 9.27 14.66
CA PRO A 2 -15.50 8.57 14.24
C PRO A 2 -14.40 9.57 13.89
N LYS A 3 -13.19 9.27 14.33
CA LYS A 3 -11.98 9.97 13.93
C LYS A 3 -11.39 9.26 12.71
N VAL A 4 -11.15 10.03 11.68
CA VAL A 4 -10.53 9.60 10.44
C VAL A 4 -9.15 10.22 10.38
N LEU A 5 -8.12 9.41 10.15
CA LEU A 5 -6.77 9.89 9.87
C LEU A 5 -6.53 9.89 8.37
N LEU A 6 -6.23 11.06 7.79
CA LEU A 6 -5.63 11.15 6.46
C LEU A 6 -4.12 11.27 6.60
N VAL A 7 -3.38 10.29 6.06
CA VAL A 7 -1.94 10.39 5.89
C VAL A 7 -1.65 10.92 4.50
N HIS A 8 -1.12 12.14 4.41
CA HIS A 8 -0.92 12.80 3.13
C HIS A 8 0.34 13.67 3.11
N SER A 9 0.99 13.70 1.95
CA SER A 9 2.05 14.66 1.64
C SER A 9 1.83 15.23 0.25
N LYS A 10 2.07 16.53 0.08
CA LYS A 10 2.07 17.15 -1.27
C LYS A 10 3.10 16.50 -2.19
N LYS A 11 4.15 15.87 -1.64
CA LYS A 11 5.15 15.13 -2.43
C LYS A 11 4.53 14.01 -3.26
N TYR A 12 3.40 13.42 -2.83
CA TYR A 12 2.73 12.33 -3.55
C TYR A 12 2.33 12.70 -4.98
N GLN A 13 2.11 13.98 -5.28
CA GLN A 13 1.80 14.45 -6.63
C GLN A 13 2.93 14.19 -7.64
N ASN A 14 4.16 14.02 -7.14
CA ASN A 14 5.36 13.81 -7.95
C ASN A 14 5.57 12.34 -8.35
N TRP A 15 4.64 11.44 -8.02
CA TRP A 15 4.64 10.06 -8.51
C TRP A 15 4.29 10.02 -9.99
N VAL A 16 5.28 10.33 -10.82
CA VAL A 16 5.15 10.48 -12.28
C VAL A 16 6.34 9.77 -12.95
N PHE A 17 6.02 8.68 -13.65
CA PHE A 17 7.02 7.90 -14.41
C PHE A 17 7.46 8.66 -15.66
N SER A 18 6.48 9.14 -16.44
CA SER A 18 6.66 9.99 -17.62
C SER A 18 5.38 10.80 -17.87
N SER A 19 5.45 11.80 -18.76
CA SER A 19 4.33 12.70 -19.06
C SER A 19 3.10 12.00 -19.66
N GLY A 20 3.30 10.90 -20.39
CA GLY A 20 2.23 10.10 -21.00
C GLY A 20 1.81 8.87 -20.20
N HIS A 21 2.44 8.61 -19.06
CA HIS A 21 2.17 7.41 -18.26
C HIS A 21 0.75 7.46 -17.64
N PRO A 22 -0.02 6.36 -17.62
CA PRO A 22 -1.40 6.38 -17.11
C PRO A 22 -1.49 6.68 -15.61
N THR A 23 -0.53 6.19 -14.83
CA THR A 23 -0.43 6.51 -13.40
C THR A 23 0.15 7.91 -13.21
N GLN A 24 -0.64 8.80 -12.61
CA GLN A 24 -0.28 10.20 -12.36
C GLN A 24 -0.53 10.55 -10.89
N GLY A 25 0.51 10.97 -10.16
CA GLY A 25 0.44 11.27 -8.73
C GLY A 25 -0.55 12.38 -8.35
N ARG A 26 -0.89 13.29 -9.28
CA ARG A 26 -1.89 14.36 -9.06
C ARG A 26 -3.22 13.86 -8.49
N ARG A 27 -3.61 12.61 -8.80
CA ARG A 27 -4.85 12.01 -8.30
C ARG A 27 -4.88 11.90 -6.77
N PHE A 28 -3.72 11.71 -6.14
CA PHE A 28 -3.63 11.60 -4.68
C PHE A 28 -3.87 12.95 -4.01
N GLN A 29 -3.34 14.04 -4.58
CA GLN A 29 -3.62 15.39 -4.10
C GLN A 29 -5.10 15.75 -4.27
N ILE A 30 -5.67 15.47 -5.44
CA ILE A 30 -7.09 15.72 -5.71
C ILE A 30 -7.98 14.96 -4.71
N ALA A 31 -7.71 13.67 -4.47
CA ALA A 31 -8.47 12.86 -3.53
C ALA A 31 -8.34 13.37 -2.08
N ALA A 32 -7.14 13.79 -1.66
CA ALA A 32 -6.93 14.41 -0.36
C ALA A 32 -7.72 15.72 -0.21
N ASP A 33 -7.67 16.60 -1.22
CA ASP A 33 -8.41 17.86 -1.21
C ASP A 33 -9.93 17.62 -1.11
N TYR A 34 -10.45 16.60 -1.78
CA TYR A 34 -11.86 16.19 -1.65
C TYR A 34 -12.22 15.73 -0.24
N LEU A 35 -11.39 14.89 0.39
CA LEU A 35 -11.65 14.40 1.75
C LEU A 35 -11.58 15.54 2.77
N VAL A 36 -10.63 16.46 2.62
CA VAL A 36 -10.52 17.66 3.47
C VAL A 36 -11.74 18.56 3.31
N GLY A 37 -12.13 18.86 2.07
CA GLY A 37 -13.32 19.68 1.81
C GLY A 37 -14.62 19.03 2.30
N ALA A 38 -14.72 17.69 2.27
CA ALA A 38 -15.83 16.97 2.88
C ALA A 38 -15.86 17.16 4.40
N ALA A 39 -14.71 17.02 5.08
CA ALA A 39 -14.62 17.20 6.53
C ALA A 39 -14.95 18.64 6.98
N ASP A 40 -14.76 19.65 6.14
CA ASP A 40 -15.13 21.04 6.42
C ASP A 40 -16.66 21.27 6.43
N THR A 41 -17.42 20.40 5.76
CA THR A 41 -18.87 20.55 5.56
C THR A 41 -19.70 19.47 6.24
N ASP A 42 -19.10 18.31 6.49
CA ASP A 42 -19.72 17.15 7.10
C ASP A 42 -19.28 16.99 8.55
N SER A 43 -20.24 17.11 9.48
CA SER A 43 -20.01 16.94 10.91
C SER A 43 -20.08 15.50 11.39
N GLU A 44 -20.28 14.50 10.50
CA GLU A 44 -20.40 13.10 10.88
C GLU A 44 -19.06 12.50 11.35
N PHE A 45 -17.92 13.07 10.95
CA PHE A 45 -16.59 12.59 11.33
C PHE A 45 -15.62 13.73 11.67
N GLN A 46 -14.54 13.41 12.38
CA GLN A 46 -13.43 14.33 12.65
C GLN A 46 -12.20 13.91 11.85
N LEU A 47 -11.60 14.83 11.11
CA LEU A 47 -10.41 14.55 10.32
C LEU A 47 -9.13 14.99 11.05
N ASP A 48 -8.23 14.04 11.29
CA ASP A 48 -6.82 14.27 11.63
C ASP A 48 -5.99 14.14 10.35
N ILE A 49 -4.95 14.95 10.20
CA ILE A 49 -4.06 14.92 9.04
C ILE A 49 -2.62 14.81 9.51
N ARG A 50 -1.90 13.79 9.01
CA ARG A 50 -0.49 13.57 9.34
C ARG A 50 0.35 13.42 8.08
N GLU A 51 1.59 13.86 8.17
CA GLU A 51 2.58 13.59 7.13
C GLU A 51 3.08 12.13 7.22
N PRO A 52 3.35 11.47 6.08
CA PRO A 52 4.05 10.19 6.05
C PRO A 52 5.50 10.34 6.48
N ARG A 53 6.12 9.22 6.83
CA ARG A 53 7.58 9.08 6.98
C ARG A 53 8.13 8.14 5.91
N LEU A 54 9.44 8.13 5.74
CA LEU A 54 10.08 7.06 4.97
C LEU A 54 9.96 5.73 5.73
N ALA A 55 9.75 4.65 4.99
CA ALA A 55 9.85 3.31 5.55
C ALA A 55 11.30 3.00 5.90
N MET A 56 11.50 2.38 7.07
CA MET A 56 12.80 1.84 7.46
C MET A 56 13.08 0.58 6.62
N LYS A 57 14.36 0.35 6.32
CA LYS A 57 14.78 -0.84 5.57
C LYS A 57 14.25 -2.15 6.18
N GLY A 58 14.34 -2.28 7.51
CA GLY A 58 13.84 -3.46 8.22
C GLY A 58 12.33 -3.66 8.14
N GLU A 59 11.55 -2.60 7.89
CA GLU A 59 10.10 -2.71 7.64
C GLU A 59 9.84 -3.29 6.24
N LEU A 60 10.62 -2.86 5.23
CA LEU A 60 10.54 -3.39 3.88
C LEU A 60 10.98 -4.86 3.79
N GLU A 61 12.03 -5.22 4.55
CA GLU A 61 12.57 -6.58 4.64
C GLU A 61 11.58 -7.59 5.24
N LEU A 62 10.45 -7.15 5.80
CA LEU A 62 9.38 -8.06 6.25
C LEU A 62 8.76 -8.85 5.10
N VAL A 63 8.77 -8.30 3.87
CA VAL A 63 8.17 -8.96 2.70
C VAL A 63 9.06 -8.93 1.46
N HIS A 64 10.01 -8.00 1.37
CA HIS A 64 10.89 -7.86 0.21
C HIS A 64 12.31 -8.36 0.48
N ASP A 65 12.95 -8.85 -0.56
CA ASP A 65 14.35 -9.28 -0.49
C ASP A 65 15.28 -8.06 -0.36
N THR A 66 16.35 -8.21 0.42
CA THR A 66 17.30 -7.13 0.70
C THR A 66 17.93 -6.57 -0.57
N GLU A 67 18.25 -7.43 -1.55
CA GLU A 67 18.82 -7.05 -2.84
C GLU A 67 17.88 -6.12 -3.61
N PHE A 68 16.59 -6.47 -3.68
CA PHE A 68 15.59 -5.64 -4.33
C PHE A 68 15.45 -4.27 -3.64
N ILE A 69 15.45 -4.24 -2.31
CA ILE A 69 15.40 -2.99 -1.55
C ILE A 69 16.63 -2.12 -1.84
N VAL A 70 17.82 -2.71 -1.92
CA VAL A 70 19.06 -1.98 -2.25
C VAL A 70 18.99 -1.42 -3.67
N ASP A 71 18.53 -2.21 -4.64
CA ASP A 71 18.37 -1.76 -6.02
C ASP A 71 17.44 -0.55 -6.11
N VAL A 72 16.29 -0.58 -5.45
CA VAL A 72 15.37 0.55 -5.45
C VAL A 72 15.93 1.73 -4.67
N LEU A 73 16.24 1.56 -3.38
CA LEU A 73 16.52 2.70 -2.48
C LEU A 73 17.94 3.27 -2.64
N THR A 74 18.92 2.44 -2.97
CA THR A 74 20.32 2.87 -3.10
C THR A 74 20.66 3.15 -4.55
N ASN A 75 20.33 2.22 -5.45
CA ASN A 75 20.69 2.35 -6.86
C ASN A 75 19.65 3.17 -7.65
N GLY A 76 18.43 3.36 -7.11
CA GLY A 76 17.37 4.12 -7.76
C GLY A 76 16.79 3.39 -8.97
N VAL A 77 16.90 2.06 -9.04
CA VAL A 77 16.45 1.25 -10.18
C VAL A 77 15.29 0.34 -9.78
N SER A 78 14.31 0.18 -10.67
CA SER A 78 13.26 -0.82 -10.55
C SER A 78 12.81 -1.25 -11.94
N TRP A 79 11.88 -2.20 -12.03
CA TRP A 79 11.32 -2.62 -13.32
C TRP A 79 10.21 -1.69 -13.82
N GLU A 80 9.80 -0.70 -13.03
CA GLU A 80 8.75 0.25 -13.42
C GLU A 80 9.27 1.51 -14.13
N TRP A 81 10.58 1.72 -14.17
CA TRP A 81 11.18 2.88 -14.85
C TRP A 81 12.55 2.56 -15.44
N GLU A 82 12.95 3.35 -16.42
CA GLU A 82 14.28 3.28 -17.00
C GLU A 82 15.26 4.18 -16.26
N GLY A 83 16.50 3.69 -16.11
CA GLY A 83 17.59 4.42 -15.48
C GLY A 83 17.42 4.65 -13.98
N GLN A 84 18.21 5.57 -13.45
CA GLN A 84 18.20 5.91 -12.04
C GLN A 84 17.16 6.98 -11.73
N ARG A 85 16.18 6.65 -10.88
CA ARG A 85 15.09 7.52 -10.40
C ARG A 85 15.00 7.48 -8.88
N THR A 86 15.95 8.13 -8.21
CA THR A 86 15.98 8.25 -6.74
C THR A 86 14.78 9.02 -6.20
N ASP A 87 14.20 9.92 -7.00
CA ASP A 87 12.97 10.63 -6.71
C ASP A 87 11.77 9.68 -6.54
N LEU A 88 11.61 8.72 -7.46
CA LEU A 88 10.57 7.70 -7.36
C LEU A 88 10.91 6.68 -6.28
N ALA A 89 12.17 6.31 -6.10
CA ALA A 89 12.56 5.42 -5.00
C ALA A 89 12.18 6.01 -3.62
N GLU A 90 12.43 7.30 -3.39
CA GLU A 90 12.02 7.99 -2.16
C GLU A 90 10.49 7.96 -1.99
N LEU A 91 9.74 8.27 -3.04
CA LEU A 91 8.27 8.26 -2.99
C LEU A 91 7.70 6.86 -2.76
N ALA A 92 8.28 5.82 -3.35
CA ALA A 92 7.89 4.44 -3.11
C ALA A 92 8.03 4.06 -1.63
N SER A 93 9.15 4.46 -1.00
CA SER A 93 9.35 4.30 0.45
C SER A 93 8.37 5.14 1.27
N LEU A 94 8.10 6.38 0.84
CA LEU A 94 7.17 7.28 1.51
C LEU A 94 5.73 6.74 1.49
N PHE A 95 5.32 6.05 0.43
CA PHE A 95 4.00 5.41 0.35
C PHE A 95 3.85 4.31 1.40
N VAL A 96 4.87 3.45 1.55
CA VAL A 96 4.89 2.42 2.59
C VAL A 96 4.82 3.06 3.96
N GLY A 97 5.69 4.04 4.25
CA GLY A 97 5.70 4.68 5.55
C GLY A 97 4.42 5.48 5.84
N GLY A 98 3.72 5.98 4.82
CA GLY A 98 2.38 6.55 4.97
C GLY A 98 1.34 5.52 5.44
N THR A 99 1.37 4.32 4.85
CA THR A 99 0.53 3.20 5.30
C THR A 99 0.89 2.75 6.71
N LEU A 100 2.16 2.82 7.11
CA LEU A 100 2.57 2.48 8.48
C LEU A 100 2.19 3.54 9.52
N VAL A 101 2.21 4.84 9.16
CA VAL A 101 1.64 5.89 10.03
C VAL A 101 0.14 5.70 10.21
N ALA A 102 -0.57 5.34 9.14
CA ALA A 102 -1.99 5.02 9.19
C ALA A 102 -2.26 3.81 10.10
N LEU A 103 -1.46 2.75 9.97
CA LEU A 103 -1.53 1.58 10.82
C LEU A 103 -1.29 1.93 12.30
N ASP A 104 -0.25 2.70 12.62
CA ASP A 104 0.06 3.09 13.99
C ASP A 104 -1.11 3.84 14.64
N GLY A 105 -1.75 4.78 13.92
CA GLY A 105 -2.95 5.49 14.40
C GLY A 105 -4.11 4.53 14.74
N LEU A 106 -4.35 3.52 13.91
CA LEU A 106 -5.36 2.49 14.16
C LEU A 106 -4.99 1.60 15.36
N MET A 107 -3.75 1.13 15.42
CA MET A 107 -3.30 0.19 16.46
C MET A 107 -3.25 0.82 17.85
N ASN A 108 -2.94 2.13 17.92
CA ASN A 108 -2.94 2.89 19.17
C ASN A 108 -4.34 3.31 19.62
N GLY A 109 -5.39 3.02 18.83
CA GLY A 109 -6.76 3.44 19.13
C GLY A 109 -6.97 4.95 19.04
N GLU A 110 -6.12 5.65 18.28
CA GLU A 110 -6.21 7.11 18.09
C GLU A 110 -7.32 7.47 17.11
N VAL A 111 -7.56 6.59 16.12
CA VAL A 111 -8.56 6.72 15.06
C VAL A 111 -9.23 5.38 14.77
N GLU A 112 -10.46 5.42 14.25
CA GLU A 112 -11.21 4.24 13.81
C GLU A 112 -11.01 3.93 12.32
N VAL A 113 -10.66 4.96 11.53
CA VAL A 113 -10.43 4.85 10.08
C VAL A 113 -9.16 5.60 9.74
N ALA A 114 -8.33 5.04 8.86
CA ALA A 114 -7.17 5.72 8.32
C ALA A 114 -7.10 5.57 6.80
N VAL A 115 -6.64 6.63 6.12
CA VAL A 115 -6.63 6.77 4.66
C VAL A 115 -5.23 7.18 4.20
N ASN A 116 -4.64 6.42 3.27
CA ASN A 116 -3.40 6.77 2.58
C ASN A 116 -3.57 6.48 1.08
N PHE A 117 -3.99 7.48 0.31
CA PHE A 117 -4.34 7.31 -1.11
C PHE A 117 -3.27 6.71 -2.03
N PRO A 118 -1.95 6.95 -1.86
CA PRO A 118 -0.97 6.31 -2.72
C PRO A 118 -0.60 4.87 -2.33
N GLY A 119 -1.08 4.39 -1.19
CA GLY A 119 -0.86 3.02 -0.72
C GLY A 119 -1.54 1.96 -1.58
N ALA A 120 -1.66 0.75 -1.04
CA ALA A 120 -2.23 -0.42 -1.70
C ALA A 120 -1.50 -0.81 -3.00
N LYS A 121 -0.18 -0.94 -2.91
CA LYS A 121 0.68 -1.38 -4.04
C LYS A 121 0.62 -2.90 -4.23
N HIS A 122 -0.58 -3.38 -4.57
CA HIS A 122 -0.97 -4.80 -4.50
C HIS A 122 -0.28 -5.74 -5.51
N HIS A 123 0.43 -5.22 -6.51
CA HIS A 123 1.19 -6.02 -7.48
C HIS A 123 2.68 -6.18 -7.12
N ALA A 124 3.19 -5.42 -6.16
CA ALA A 124 4.61 -5.48 -5.81
C ALA A 124 4.98 -6.88 -5.32
N GLN A 125 6.05 -7.45 -5.87
CA GLN A 125 6.48 -8.82 -5.57
C GLN A 125 7.64 -8.83 -4.58
N ARG A 126 8.02 -10.02 -4.11
CA ARG A 126 9.10 -10.20 -3.13
C ARG A 126 10.43 -9.59 -3.59
N ASN A 127 10.82 -9.84 -4.83
CA ASN A 127 12.14 -9.52 -5.37
C ASN A 127 12.11 -8.56 -6.57
N HIS A 128 10.95 -8.01 -6.92
CA HIS A 128 10.82 -7.06 -8.01
C HIS A 128 9.55 -6.21 -7.90
N SER A 129 9.57 -5.07 -8.57
CA SER A 129 8.39 -4.24 -8.79
C SER A 129 7.55 -4.80 -9.95
N CYS A 130 6.24 -4.65 -9.88
CA CYS A 130 5.33 -5.03 -10.97
C CYS A 130 4.09 -4.13 -11.01
N GLY A 131 3.49 -3.90 -12.17
CA GLY A 131 2.18 -3.25 -12.29
C GLY A 131 2.12 -1.86 -11.64
N PHE A 132 3.16 -1.05 -11.82
CA PHE A 132 3.34 0.28 -11.22
C PHE A 132 3.50 0.28 -9.69
N CYS A 133 3.72 -0.90 -9.10
CA CYS A 133 3.87 -1.14 -7.68
C CYS A 133 5.31 -1.53 -7.36
N VAL A 134 5.96 -0.76 -6.48
CA VAL A 134 7.37 -0.99 -6.12
C VAL A 134 7.50 -1.79 -4.83
N PHE A 135 6.97 -1.26 -3.71
CA PHE A 135 6.95 -1.94 -2.42
C PHE A 135 5.52 -2.20 -1.97
N HIS A 136 5.29 -3.36 -1.37
CA HIS A 136 3.99 -3.87 -0.98
C HIS A 136 3.62 -3.48 0.46
N ASP A 137 3.11 -2.26 0.61
CA ASP A 137 2.78 -1.65 1.88
C ASP A 137 1.74 -2.41 2.73
N PHE A 138 0.68 -2.96 2.13
CA PHE A 138 -0.37 -3.65 2.89
C PHE A 138 0.08 -5.01 3.45
N ALA A 139 0.95 -5.74 2.75
CA ALA A 139 1.52 -6.99 3.25
C ALA A 139 2.45 -6.72 4.44
N ILE A 140 3.26 -5.65 4.37
CA ILE A 140 4.09 -5.20 5.50
C ILE A 140 3.21 -4.85 6.70
N ALA A 141 2.17 -4.02 6.49
CA ALA A 141 1.24 -3.63 7.54
C ALA A 141 0.55 -4.85 8.18
N ALA A 142 0.13 -5.82 7.35
CA ALA A 142 -0.50 -7.04 7.83
C ALA A 142 0.44 -7.90 8.68
N LYS A 143 1.71 -8.05 8.29
CA LYS A 143 2.72 -8.77 9.10
C LYS A 143 2.99 -8.08 10.43
N ILE A 144 3.05 -6.74 10.46
CA ILE A 144 3.22 -5.97 11.70
C ILE A 144 2.00 -6.16 12.63
N ALA A 145 0.79 -6.02 12.09
CA ALA A 145 -0.44 -6.14 12.87
C ALA A 145 -0.64 -7.56 13.41
N THR A 146 -0.44 -8.59 12.59
CA THR A 146 -0.56 -10.00 13.02
C THR A 146 0.49 -10.38 14.05
N ALA A 147 1.73 -9.89 13.94
CA ALA A 147 2.77 -10.09 14.97
C ALA A 147 2.38 -9.49 16.33
N ARG A 148 1.50 -8.47 16.36
CA ARG A 148 0.94 -7.86 17.57
C ARG A 148 -0.39 -8.50 18.00
N GLY A 149 -0.77 -9.63 17.40
CA GLY A 149 -1.94 -10.42 17.80
C GLY A 149 -3.27 -9.98 17.16
N TYR A 150 -3.24 -9.07 16.18
CA TYR A 150 -4.45 -8.66 15.47
C TYR A 150 -4.82 -9.67 14.39
N ARG A 151 -6.12 -9.79 14.13
CA ARG A 151 -6.65 -10.45 12.93
C ARG A 151 -6.90 -9.38 11.87
N VAL A 152 -6.10 -9.43 10.82
CA VAL A 152 -6.16 -8.65 9.58
C VAL A 152 -6.98 -9.35 8.48
N ALA A 153 -7.86 -8.60 7.84
CA ALA A 153 -8.46 -8.97 6.56
C ALA A 153 -8.14 -7.88 5.55
N ILE A 154 -7.74 -8.27 4.34
CA ILE A 154 -7.49 -7.39 3.21
C ILE A 154 -8.55 -7.68 2.16
N PHE A 155 -9.39 -6.68 1.90
CA PHE A 155 -10.37 -6.71 0.82
C PHE A 155 -9.85 -5.85 -0.33
N ASP A 156 -9.71 -6.46 -1.49
CA ASP A 156 -9.23 -5.83 -2.72
C ASP A 156 -10.36 -5.77 -3.75
N LEU A 157 -10.66 -4.54 -4.18
CA LEU A 157 -11.69 -4.21 -5.15
C LEU A 157 -11.12 -3.50 -6.38
N ASP A 158 -9.79 -3.54 -6.56
CA ASP A 158 -9.17 -3.10 -7.81
C ASP A 158 -9.62 -4.03 -8.96
N ALA A 159 -9.66 -3.49 -10.18
CA ALA A 159 -10.04 -4.26 -11.35
C ALA A 159 -9.03 -5.39 -11.65
N HIS A 160 -7.77 -5.22 -11.27
CA HIS A 160 -6.72 -6.23 -11.43
C HIS A 160 -6.63 -7.11 -10.17
N HIS A 161 -6.28 -8.38 -10.35
CA HIS A 161 -6.03 -9.27 -9.23
C HIS A 161 -4.85 -8.76 -8.38
N GLY A 162 -5.04 -8.64 -7.06
CA GLY A 162 -3.99 -8.36 -6.07
C GLY A 162 -3.03 -9.54 -5.88
N ASP A 163 -2.33 -9.92 -6.94
CA ASP A 163 -1.43 -11.07 -7.02
C ASP A 163 -0.23 -10.98 -6.06
N GLY A 164 0.36 -9.79 -5.91
CA GLY A 164 1.40 -9.53 -4.91
C GLY A 164 0.87 -9.70 -3.48
N THR A 165 -0.35 -9.27 -3.21
CA THR A 165 -0.99 -9.45 -1.89
C THR A 165 -1.22 -10.93 -1.61
N GLN A 166 -1.78 -11.66 -2.58
CA GLN A 166 -1.98 -13.10 -2.49
C GLN A 166 -0.65 -13.84 -2.24
N GLU A 167 0.39 -13.55 -3.01
CA GLU A 167 1.65 -14.31 -2.93
C GLU A 167 2.46 -13.96 -1.68
N LEU A 168 2.58 -12.68 -1.32
CA LEU A 168 3.38 -12.26 -0.16
C LEU A 168 2.75 -12.65 1.18
N LEU A 169 1.43 -12.87 1.21
CA LEU A 169 0.69 -13.28 2.40
C LEU A 169 0.24 -14.74 2.35
N ARG A 170 0.70 -15.51 1.36
CA ARG A 170 0.42 -16.94 1.25
C ARG A 170 0.87 -17.66 2.52
N ASN A 171 -0.03 -18.44 3.12
CA ASN A 171 0.16 -19.14 4.40
C ASN A 171 0.32 -18.25 5.65
N GLU A 172 0.16 -16.94 5.53
CA GLU A 172 0.12 -16.06 6.70
C GLU A 172 -1.27 -16.12 7.35
N GLN A 173 -1.36 -15.72 8.63
CA GLN A 173 -2.65 -15.58 9.32
C GLN A 173 -3.34 -14.27 8.91
N VAL A 174 -3.63 -14.13 7.62
CA VAL A 174 -4.29 -12.97 7.02
C VAL A 174 -5.36 -13.46 6.06
N LEU A 175 -6.58 -12.91 6.15
CA LEU A 175 -7.60 -13.13 5.13
C LEU A 175 -7.31 -12.20 3.95
N THR A 176 -7.17 -12.73 2.73
CA THR A 176 -7.14 -11.90 1.52
C THR A 176 -8.32 -12.25 0.62
N TYR A 177 -9.06 -11.24 0.17
CA TYR A 177 -10.23 -11.43 -0.68
C TYR A 177 -10.20 -10.39 -1.79
N SER A 178 -10.05 -10.83 -3.04
CA SER A 178 -9.96 -9.96 -4.21
C SER A 178 -11.12 -10.21 -5.17
N VAL A 179 -11.74 -9.14 -5.66
CA VAL A 179 -12.75 -9.18 -6.73
C VAL A 179 -12.20 -8.41 -7.91
N HIS A 180 -11.96 -9.11 -9.02
CA HIS A 180 -11.24 -8.56 -10.17
C HIS A 180 -11.73 -9.14 -11.50
N ASP A 181 -11.35 -8.50 -12.60
CA ASP A 181 -11.54 -9.02 -13.95
C ASP A 181 -10.41 -10.00 -14.31
N LYS A 182 -10.77 -11.25 -14.55
CA LYS A 182 -9.84 -12.34 -14.90
C LYS A 182 -9.26 -12.26 -16.31
N THR A 183 -9.71 -11.32 -17.14
CA THR A 183 -9.33 -11.20 -18.56
C THR A 183 -8.25 -10.16 -18.82
N ILE A 184 -7.89 -9.39 -17.79
CA ILE A 184 -6.87 -8.34 -17.85
C ILE A 184 -5.63 -8.75 -17.04
N PHE A 185 -4.60 -7.91 -17.05
CA PHE A 185 -3.43 -8.06 -16.17
C PHE A 185 -3.88 -8.34 -14.72
N PRO A 186 -3.18 -9.19 -13.94
CA PRO A 186 -1.90 -9.87 -14.19
C PRO A 186 -2.02 -11.26 -14.83
N GLY A 187 -3.23 -11.73 -15.17
CA GLY A 187 -3.42 -13.09 -15.67
C GLY A 187 -3.27 -14.18 -14.60
N THR A 188 -3.64 -13.86 -13.35
CA THR A 188 -3.72 -14.80 -12.21
C THR A 188 -5.07 -14.61 -11.49
N GLY A 189 -5.33 -15.33 -10.38
CA GLY A 189 -6.58 -15.18 -9.63
C GLY A 189 -7.79 -15.95 -10.22
N PHE A 190 -7.55 -16.94 -11.09
CA PHE A 190 -8.63 -17.68 -11.77
C PHE A 190 -9.47 -18.59 -10.85
N PHE A 191 -8.89 -19.01 -9.73
CA PHE A 191 -9.49 -19.95 -8.79
C PHE A 191 -9.35 -19.42 -7.38
N ASN A 192 -10.32 -19.77 -6.53
CA ASN A 192 -10.24 -19.47 -5.10
C ASN A 192 -9.23 -20.42 -4.43
N GLU A 193 -8.32 -19.87 -3.63
CA GLU A 193 -7.30 -20.60 -2.87
C GLU A 193 -7.45 -20.37 -1.35
N PRO A 194 -8.64 -20.64 -0.76
CA PRO A 194 -8.92 -20.27 0.63
C PRO A 194 -7.98 -20.93 1.64
N GLU A 195 -7.45 -22.13 1.37
CA GLU A 195 -6.54 -22.86 2.27
C GLU A 195 -5.22 -22.13 2.57
N PHE A 196 -4.82 -21.17 1.72
CA PHE A 196 -3.59 -20.41 1.86
C PHE A 196 -3.80 -18.97 2.34
N LEU A 197 -5.04 -18.48 2.33
CA LEU A 197 -5.37 -17.05 2.44
C LEU A 197 -6.47 -16.76 3.46
N ILE A 198 -6.59 -17.61 4.49
CA ILE A 198 -7.58 -17.48 5.57
C ILE A 198 -6.95 -17.73 6.93
N TYR A 199 -7.67 -17.32 7.98
CA TYR A 199 -7.39 -17.74 9.35
C TYR A 199 -7.57 -19.24 9.52
N LYS A 200 -6.49 -19.93 9.87
CA LYS A 200 -6.55 -21.29 10.40
C LYS A 200 -6.81 -21.21 11.90
N SER A 201 -7.98 -21.64 12.36
CA SER A 201 -8.23 -21.82 13.80
C SER A 201 -7.23 -22.85 14.33
N ARG A 202 -6.45 -22.47 15.33
CA ARG A 202 -5.63 -23.43 16.09
C ARG A 202 -6.52 -24.35 16.90
#